data_AF-A0A7C1JU09-F1
#
_entry.id   AF-A0A7C1JU09-F1
#
_cell.length_a   1.000
_cell.length_b   1.000
_cell.length_c   1.000
_cell.angle_alpha   90.00
_cell.angle_beta   90.00
_cell.angle_gamma   90.00
#
_symmetry.space_group_name_H-M   'P 1'
#
loop_
_entity.id
_entity.type
_entity.pdbx_description
1 polymer ?
#
loop_
_entity_poly.entity_id
_entity_poly.type
_entity_poly.pdbx_seq_one_letter_code
_entity_poly.pdbx_strand_id
1 'polypeptide(L)'
;MKTIWVNSAIYHSSCIFLACLIDYRAPMTLRHHVWHVLNGTPTASQRRWGQAIDFFLMALIFLNVAVGIIETVPSIHAQWGRQLWCFDALSVGIFTLEYVGRLWSCTADHRYRHPVRGRLRFLVTPLAIIDLLAIAPFYLPLLIPGIDLRFLRAFRLVFRLLRFIRYSHTLSLLVRVVRSERREIVASASVLIILLVFASSLMYYVEHPHQPDVFTDIPSAMWWALITLTTVGYGDMYPITPWGKIVGSIVAVLGIGLVALPTAILSTGFLRQIQQKTKRTVHHCPQCGARFTEE
;
A
#
# COMPACT_ATOMS: atom_id res chain seq x y z
N MET A 1 19.60 -63.26 26.58
CA MET A 1 19.15 -62.01 27.25
C MET A 1 18.82 -61.01 26.15
N LYS A 2 17.52 -60.66 25.99
CA LYS A 2 16.91 -59.75 24.98
C LYS A 2 16.97 -60.31 23.53
N THR A 3 15.93 -60.72 22.80
CA THR A 3 14.48 -60.44 22.73
C THR A 3 14.08 -58.96 22.69
N ILE A 4 13.35 -58.65 21.60
CA ILE A 4 12.55 -57.44 21.30
C ILE A 4 13.33 -56.34 20.57
N TRP A 5 12.72 -55.79 19.50
CA TRP A 5 13.14 -54.67 18.61
C TRP A 5 13.62 -55.01 17.18
N VAL A 6 12.97 -55.94 16.49
CA VAL A 6 12.90 -55.92 15.01
C VAL A 6 11.43 -56.01 14.58
N ASN A 7 10.67 -54.93 14.78
CA ASN A 7 9.38 -54.70 14.10
C ASN A 7 8.74 -53.32 14.38
N SER A 8 9.42 -52.22 14.03
CA SER A 8 8.80 -50.88 14.14
C SER A 8 9.20 -49.88 13.04
N ALA A 9 9.82 -50.30 11.95
CA ALA A 9 10.27 -49.38 10.88
C ALA A 9 9.56 -49.57 9.53
N ILE A 10 8.61 -50.50 9.42
CA ILE A 10 7.93 -50.82 8.14
C ILE A 10 6.52 -50.20 8.05
N TYR A 11 5.95 -49.71 9.16
CA TYR A 11 4.59 -49.12 9.16
C TYR A 11 4.55 -47.57 9.05
N HIS A 12 5.68 -46.86 9.04
CA HIS A 12 5.68 -45.38 8.94
C HIS A 12 5.87 -44.84 7.52
N SER A 13 6.44 -45.62 6.60
CA SER A 13 6.73 -45.16 5.23
C SER A 13 5.51 -45.23 4.29
N SER A 14 4.51 -46.06 4.60
CA SER A 14 3.28 -46.15 3.79
C SER A 14 2.27 -45.02 4.08
N CYS A 15 2.37 -44.32 5.21
CA CYS A 15 1.50 -43.17 5.53
C CYS A 15 1.95 -41.87 4.85
N ILE A 16 3.26 -41.67 4.65
CA ILE A 16 3.77 -40.45 4.02
C ILE A 16 3.55 -40.48 2.49
N PHE A 17 3.61 -41.66 1.88
CA PHE A 17 3.34 -41.80 0.44
C PHE A 17 1.86 -41.67 0.08
N LEU A 18 0.93 -42.12 0.94
CA LEU A 18 -0.50 -41.85 0.76
C LEU A 18 -0.88 -40.40 1.07
N ALA A 19 -0.17 -39.71 1.96
CA ALA A 19 -0.42 -38.29 2.23
C ALA A 19 0.03 -37.36 1.09
N CYS A 20 0.92 -37.80 0.21
CA CYS A 20 1.42 -37.03 -0.94
C CYS A 20 0.58 -37.24 -2.22
N LEU A 21 -0.13 -38.37 -2.34
CA LEU A 21 -0.99 -38.68 -3.50
C LEU A 21 -2.47 -38.35 -3.29
N ILE A 22 -2.85 -37.92 -2.09
CA ILE A 22 -4.18 -37.39 -1.82
C ILE A 22 -4.07 -35.85 -1.83
N ASP A 23 -3.80 -35.31 -3.01
CA ASP A 23 -4.32 -33.99 -3.37
C ASP A 23 -5.85 -34.17 -3.43
N TYR A 24 -6.49 -34.10 -2.26
CA TYR A 24 -7.94 -34.14 -2.12
C TYR A 24 -8.43 -32.92 -2.88
N ARG A 25 -8.74 -33.13 -4.16
CA ARG A 25 -9.48 -32.20 -5.02
C ARG A 25 -10.91 -32.15 -4.47
N ALA A 26 -11.06 -31.61 -3.26
CA ALA A 26 -12.34 -31.33 -2.66
C ALA A 26 -13.10 -30.50 -3.69
N PRO A 27 -14.38 -30.82 -3.97
CA PRO A 27 -15.16 -30.06 -4.92
C PRO A 27 -15.11 -28.60 -4.51
N MET A 28 -14.58 -27.75 -5.41
CA MET A 28 -14.43 -26.33 -5.14
C MET A 28 -15.82 -25.77 -4.83
N THR A 29 -16.08 -25.54 -3.54
CA THR A 29 -17.31 -24.89 -3.12
C THR A 29 -17.39 -23.50 -3.79
N LEU A 30 -18.59 -23.01 -4.08
CA LEU A 30 -18.82 -21.69 -4.69
C LEU A 30 -18.00 -20.58 -3.98
N ARG A 31 -17.82 -20.70 -2.66
CA ARG A 31 -17.00 -19.80 -1.84
C ARG A 31 -15.51 -19.82 -2.20
N HIS A 32 -14.92 -21.00 -2.41
CA HIS A 32 -13.54 -21.13 -2.88
C HIS A 32 -13.38 -20.50 -4.26
N HIS A 33 -14.33 -20.75 -5.16
CA HIS A 33 -14.30 -20.17 -6.50
C HIS A 33 -14.30 -18.63 -6.46
N VAL A 34 -15.22 -18.04 -5.69
CA VAL A 34 -15.30 -16.58 -5.52
C VAL A 34 -14.03 -16.01 -4.89
N TRP A 35 -13.45 -16.70 -3.89
CA TRP A 35 -12.19 -16.29 -3.27
C TRP A 35 -11.02 -16.25 -4.28
N HIS A 36 -10.86 -17.29 -5.09
CA HIS A 36 -9.76 -17.37 -6.07
C HIS A 36 -9.89 -16.32 -7.18
N VAL A 37 -11.12 -16.03 -7.63
CA VAL A 37 -11.39 -15.01 -8.65
C VAL A 37 -11.16 -13.60 -8.09
N LEU A 38 -11.57 -13.30 -6.85
CA LEU A 38 -11.50 -11.94 -6.27
C LEU A 38 -10.17 -11.59 -5.58
N ASN A 39 -9.34 -12.57 -5.20
CA ASN A 39 -8.09 -12.36 -4.44
C ASN A 39 -6.81 -12.87 -5.14
N GLY A 40 -6.91 -13.31 -6.40
CA GLY A 40 -5.73 -13.31 -7.28
C GLY A 40 -4.78 -14.51 -7.15
N THR A 41 -5.27 -15.71 -6.78
CA THR A 41 -4.57 -16.97 -7.11
C THR A 41 -5.39 -17.77 -8.12
N PRO A 42 -5.59 -17.27 -9.35
CA PRO A 42 -6.34 -18.01 -10.35
C PRO A 42 -5.54 -19.25 -10.77
N THR A 43 -6.20 -20.40 -10.72
CA THR A 43 -5.81 -21.56 -11.53
C THR A 43 -5.72 -21.16 -13.01
N ALA A 44 -4.90 -21.84 -13.81
CA ALA A 44 -4.58 -21.43 -15.19
C ALA A 44 -5.82 -21.11 -16.07
N SER A 45 -6.96 -21.77 -15.84
CA SER A 45 -8.22 -21.54 -16.55
C SER A 45 -9.02 -20.32 -16.06
N GLN A 46 -8.85 -19.88 -14.81
CA GLN A 46 -9.59 -18.75 -14.20
C GLN A 46 -8.88 -17.40 -14.36
N ARG A 47 -7.65 -17.41 -14.89
CA ARG A 47 -6.78 -16.23 -14.99
C ARG A 47 -7.39 -15.12 -15.84
N ARG A 48 -8.09 -15.45 -16.94
CA ARG A 48 -8.70 -14.46 -17.85
C ARG A 48 -9.85 -13.69 -17.20
N TRP A 49 -10.73 -14.38 -16.47
CA TRP A 49 -11.88 -13.77 -15.80
C TRP A 49 -11.48 -12.89 -14.63
N GLY A 50 -10.51 -13.35 -13.81
CA GLY A 50 -9.94 -12.52 -12.74
C GLY A 50 -9.29 -11.24 -13.28
N GLN A 51 -8.48 -11.36 -14.34
CA GLN A 51 -7.86 -10.19 -14.99
C GLN A 51 -8.89 -9.21 -15.58
N ALA A 52 -9.96 -9.73 -16.19
CA ALA A 52 -11.02 -8.88 -16.73
C ALA A 52 -11.77 -8.12 -15.61
N ILE A 53 -12.07 -8.79 -14.49
CA ILE A 53 -12.69 -8.16 -13.31
C ILE A 53 -11.76 -7.12 -12.70
N ASP A 54 -10.48 -7.44 -12.51
CA ASP A 54 -9.49 -6.50 -11.96
C ASP A 54 -9.34 -5.28 -12.86
N PHE A 55 -9.27 -5.47 -14.19
CA PHE A 55 -9.22 -4.39 -15.16
C PHE A 55 -10.49 -3.53 -15.13
N PHE A 56 -11.67 -4.16 -15.07
CA PHE A 56 -12.95 -3.45 -14.97
C PHE A 56 -13.03 -2.61 -13.69
N LEU A 57 -12.69 -3.18 -12.54
CA LEU A 57 -12.67 -2.48 -11.26
C LEU A 57 -11.66 -1.33 -11.26
N MET A 58 -10.49 -1.55 -11.86
CA MET A 58 -9.48 -0.52 -12.05
C MET A 58 -10.02 0.65 -12.89
N ALA A 59 -10.61 0.35 -14.05
CA ALA A 59 -11.21 1.35 -14.93
C ALA A 59 -12.34 2.11 -14.21
N LEU A 60 -13.16 1.41 -13.43
CA LEU A 60 -14.21 2.02 -12.63
C LEU A 60 -13.63 2.96 -11.56
N ILE A 61 -12.52 2.61 -10.91
CA ILE A 61 -11.83 3.51 -9.95
C ILE A 61 -11.36 4.78 -10.66
N PHE A 62 -10.67 4.66 -11.80
CA PHE A 62 -10.21 5.84 -12.55
C PHE A 62 -11.37 6.72 -13.00
N LEU A 63 -12.45 6.12 -13.48
CA LEU A 63 -13.65 6.86 -13.87
C LEU A 63 -14.31 7.56 -12.66
N ASN A 64 -14.34 6.92 -11.50
CA ASN A 64 -14.84 7.53 -10.26
C ASN A 64 -14.00 8.71 -9.79
N VAL A 65 -12.68 8.64 -9.96
CA VAL A 65 -11.79 9.75 -9.66
C VAL A 65 -12.03 10.90 -10.64
N ALA A 66 -12.13 10.62 -11.94
CA ALA A 66 -12.41 11.62 -12.96
C ALA A 66 -13.76 12.32 -12.72
N VAL A 67 -14.82 11.55 -12.46
CA VAL A 67 -16.15 12.06 -12.11
C VAL A 67 -16.10 12.91 -10.85
N GLY A 68 -15.38 12.46 -9.81
CA GLY A 68 -15.24 13.24 -8.58
C GLY A 68 -14.44 14.54 -8.76
N ILE A 69 -13.46 14.59 -9.67
CA ILE A 69 -12.77 15.83 -10.04
C ILE A 69 -13.73 16.76 -10.78
N ILE A 70 -14.50 16.23 -11.74
CA ILE A 70 -15.51 17.01 -12.50
C ILE A 70 -16.59 17.56 -11.56
N GLU A 71 -17.00 16.80 -10.54
CA GLU A 71 -17.97 17.23 -9.53
C GLU A 71 -17.51 18.46 -8.74
N THR A 72 -16.20 18.72 -8.64
CA THR A 72 -15.68 19.92 -7.97
C THR A 72 -15.96 21.22 -8.73
N VAL A 73 -16.32 21.15 -10.01
CA VAL A 73 -16.63 22.31 -10.84
C VAL A 73 -18.09 22.76 -10.61
N PRO A 74 -18.36 23.96 -10.04
CA PRO A 74 -19.71 24.36 -9.65
C PRO A 74 -20.71 24.42 -10.82
N SER A 75 -20.26 24.85 -12.00
CA SER A 75 -21.11 24.96 -13.20
C SER A 75 -21.60 23.59 -13.69
N ILE A 76 -20.76 22.57 -13.61
CA ILE A 76 -21.10 21.20 -14.01
C ILE A 76 -21.99 20.56 -12.94
N HIS A 77 -21.67 20.76 -11.66
CA HIS A 77 -22.48 20.23 -10.57
C HIS A 77 -23.92 20.76 -10.59
N ALA A 78 -24.11 22.04 -10.91
CA ALA A 78 -25.43 22.65 -11.01
C ALA A 78 -26.31 22.02 -12.12
N GLN A 79 -25.70 21.62 -13.24
CA GLN A 79 -26.43 21.07 -14.40
C GLN A 79 -26.55 19.54 -14.38
N TRP A 80 -25.51 18.84 -13.92
CA TRP A 80 -25.37 17.37 -14.03
C TRP A 80 -25.29 16.66 -12.67
N GLY A 81 -25.50 17.38 -11.56
CA GLY A 81 -25.31 16.85 -10.21
C GLY A 81 -26.09 15.56 -9.93
N ARG A 82 -27.32 15.42 -10.45
CA ARG A 82 -28.13 14.22 -10.28
C ARG A 82 -27.53 13.01 -11.02
N GLN A 83 -27.03 13.21 -12.23
CA GLN A 83 -26.43 12.16 -13.06
C GLN A 83 -25.10 11.71 -12.44
N LEU A 84 -24.27 12.66 -11.98
CA LEU A 84 -23.02 12.37 -11.29
C LEU A 84 -23.28 11.59 -9.99
N TRP A 85 -24.30 11.98 -9.22
CA TRP A 85 -24.70 11.25 -8.02
C TRP A 85 -25.22 9.84 -8.33
N CYS A 86 -26.03 9.65 -9.38
CA CYS A 86 -26.49 8.32 -9.80
C CYS A 86 -25.33 7.41 -10.20
N PHE A 87 -24.36 7.94 -10.95
CA PHE A 87 -23.14 7.22 -11.29
C PHE A 87 -22.36 6.83 -10.03
N ASP A 88 -22.23 7.76 -9.08
CA ASP A 88 -21.55 7.53 -7.81
C ASP A 88 -22.22 6.45 -6.95
N ALA A 89 -23.55 6.50 -6.87
CA ALA A 89 -24.33 5.48 -6.16
C ALA A 89 -24.16 4.09 -6.81
N LEU A 90 -24.16 4.03 -8.14
CA LEU A 90 -23.98 2.79 -8.89
C LEU A 90 -22.58 2.20 -8.68
N SER A 91 -21.54 3.03 -8.77
CA SER A 91 -20.15 2.57 -8.57
C SER A 91 -19.90 2.12 -7.12
N VAL A 92 -20.38 2.88 -6.13
CA VAL A 92 -20.32 2.49 -4.71
C VAL A 92 -21.09 1.19 -4.48
N GLY A 93 -22.24 1.00 -5.14
CA GLY A 93 -22.97 -0.27 -5.13
C GLY A 93 -22.12 -1.44 -5.59
N ILE A 94 -21.47 -1.32 -6.76
CA ILE A 94 -20.56 -2.35 -7.29
C ILE A 94 -19.41 -2.64 -6.31
N PHE A 95 -18.78 -1.59 -5.77
CA PHE A 95 -17.68 -1.72 -4.82
C PHE A 95 -18.10 -2.33 -3.47
N THR A 96 -19.34 -2.06 -3.04
CA THR A 96 -19.94 -2.66 -1.85
C THR A 96 -20.16 -4.16 -2.08
N LEU A 97 -20.73 -4.53 -3.23
CA LEU A 97 -20.93 -5.94 -3.60
C LEU A 97 -19.61 -6.71 -3.65
N GLU A 98 -18.58 -6.10 -4.24
CA GLU A 98 -17.23 -6.65 -4.25
C GLU A 98 -16.68 -6.86 -2.83
N TYR A 99 -16.81 -5.85 -1.96
CA TYR A 99 -16.34 -5.92 -0.58
C TYR A 99 -17.06 -7.00 0.24
N VAL A 100 -18.39 -7.07 0.11
CA VAL A 100 -19.21 -8.10 0.75
C VAL A 100 -18.86 -9.49 0.21
N GLY A 101 -18.65 -9.62 -1.11
CA GLY A 101 -18.19 -10.85 -1.75
C GLY A 101 -16.86 -11.35 -1.18
N ARG A 102 -15.90 -10.45 -0.96
CA ARG A 102 -14.63 -10.76 -0.28
C ARG A 102 -14.82 -11.16 1.19
N LEU A 103 -15.63 -10.42 1.95
CA LEU A 103 -15.91 -10.73 3.35
C LEU A 103 -16.64 -12.07 3.53
N TRP A 104 -17.52 -12.43 2.61
CA TRP A 104 -18.22 -13.70 2.62
C TRP A 104 -17.31 -14.87 2.25
N SER A 105 -16.47 -14.69 1.23
CA SER A 105 -15.55 -15.72 0.72
C SER A 105 -14.29 -15.89 1.56
N CYS A 106 -13.94 -14.94 2.46
CA CYS A 106 -12.69 -15.01 3.24
C CYS A 106 -12.52 -16.24 4.11
N THR A 107 -13.61 -16.84 4.55
CA THR A 107 -13.58 -18.07 5.36
C THR A 107 -13.09 -19.30 4.58
N ALA A 108 -12.93 -19.20 3.26
CA ALA A 108 -12.32 -20.24 2.41
C ALA A 108 -10.80 -20.34 2.63
N ASP A 109 -10.14 -19.26 3.05
CA ASP A 109 -8.73 -19.31 3.42
C ASP A 109 -8.58 -19.86 4.85
N HIS A 110 -7.66 -20.81 5.01
CA HIS A 110 -7.19 -21.37 6.27
C HIS A 110 -6.93 -20.30 7.35
N ARG A 111 -6.42 -19.12 6.94
CA ARG A 111 -6.10 -17.98 7.84
C ARG A 111 -7.33 -17.35 8.52
N TYR A 112 -8.52 -17.47 7.91
CA TYR A 112 -9.76 -16.85 8.36
C TYR A 112 -10.91 -17.84 8.52
N ARG A 113 -10.61 -19.13 8.74
CA ARG A 113 -11.58 -20.23 8.76
C ARG A 113 -12.73 -20.04 9.77
N HIS A 114 -12.49 -19.36 10.89
CA HIS A 114 -13.51 -19.14 11.92
C HIS A 114 -14.60 -18.17 11.42
N PRO A 115 -15.90 -18.50 11.52
CA PRO A 115 -16.99 -17.75 10.87
C PRO A 115 -17.08 -16.29 11.31
N VAL A 116 -16.98 -16.00 12.61
CA VAL A 116 -17.04 -14.62 13.13
C VAL A 116 -15.64 -14.00 13.31
N ARG A 117 -14.77 -14.65 14.09
CA ARG A 117 -13.42 -14.15 14.38
C ARG A 117 -12.53 -14.04 13.14
N GLY A 118 -12.69 -14.92 12.15
CA GLY A 118 -11.95 -14.87 10.89
C GLY A 118 -12.35 -13.67 10.03
N ARG A 119 -13.66 -13.39 9.94
CA ARG A 119 -14.17 -12.20 9.25
C ARG A 119 -13.73 -10.90 9.92
N LEU A 120 -13.83 -10.82 11.25
CA LEU A 120 -13.33 -9.66 12.00
C LEU A 120 -11.83 -9.43 11.78
N ARG A 121 -11.04 -10.52 11.77
CA ARG A 121 -9.61 -10.44 11.45
C ARG A 121 -9.37 -9.93 10.02
N PHE A 122 -10.20 -10.32 9.06
CA PHE A 122 -10.13 -9.82 7.68
C PHE A 122 -10.45 -8.32 7.59
N LEU A 123 -11.48 -7.84 8.29
CA LEU A 123 -11.87 -6.42 8.31
C LEU A 123 -10.74 -5.49 8.79
N VAL A 124 -9.90 -5.97 9.70
CA VAL A 124 -8.76 -5.19 10.25
C VAL A 124 -7.53 -5.24 9.34
N THR A 125 -7.56 -5.98 8.22
CA THR A 125 -6.44 -5.96 7.26
C THR A 125 -6.35 -4.61 6.54
N PRO A 126 -5.15 -4.05 6.30
CA PRO A 126 -5.00 -2.73 5.71
C PRO A 126 -5.74 -2.55 4.37
N LEU A 127 -5.72 -3.58 3.52
CA LEU A 127 -6.40 -3.54 2.23
C LEU A 127 -7.94 -3.58 2.37
N ALA A 128 -8.48 -4.29 3.37
CA ALA A 128 -9.91 -4.30 3.64
C ALA A 128 -10.39 -2.98 4.26
N ILE A 129 -9.54 -2.34 5.08
CA ILE A 129 -9.79 -1.00 5.62
C ILE A 129 -9.86 0.02 4.48
N ILE A 130 -8.94 -0.03 3.51
CA ILE A 130 -8.95 0.85 2.33
C ILE A 130 -10.27 0.70 1.55
N ASP A 131 -10.73 -0.54 1.32
CA ASP A 131 -12.00 -0.79 0.64
C ASP A 131 -13.19 -0.21 1.41
N LEU A 132 -13.19 -0.33 2.73
CA LEU A 132 -14.24 0.23 3.60
C LEU A 132 -14.22 1.77 3.58
N LEU A 133 -13.04 2.38 3.69
CA LEU A 133 -12.89 3.84 3.64
C LEU A 133 -13.28 4.43 2.29
N ALA A 134 -13.15 3.68 1.19
CA ALA A 134 -13.57 4.14 -0.12
C ALA A 134 -15.10 4.25 -0.28
N ILE A 135 -15.87 3.38 0.39
CA ILE A 135 -17.35 3.38 0.35
C ILE A 135 -17.97 4.18 1.52
N ALA A 136 -17.24 4.38 2.61
CA ALA A 136 -17.74 5.02 3.82
C ALA A 136 -18.29 6.46 3.61
N PRO A 137 -17.66 7.35 2.80
CA PRO A 137 -18.18 8.70 2.56
C PRO A 137 -19.58 8.75 1.92
N PHE A 138 -20.05 7.66 1.30
CA PHE A 138 -21.40 7.56 0.74
C PHE A 138 -22.42 7.12 1.81
N TYR A 139 -22.09 6.10 2.60
CA TYR A 139 -23.02 5.53 3.60
C TYR A 139 -23.08 6.30 4.92
N LEU A 140 -21.97 6.89 5.39
CA LEU A 140 -21.93 7.56 6.69
C LEU A 140 -22.94 8.71 6.84
N PRO A 141 -23.11 9.61 5.85
CA PRO A 141 -24.13 10.67 5.92
C PRO A 141 -25.57 10.13 5.99
N LEU A 142 -25.82 8.94 5.45
CA LEU A 142 -27.14 8.29 5.48
C LEU A 142 -27.43 7.63 6.84
N LEU A 143 -26.40 7.09 7.49
CA LEU A 143 -26.52 6.39 8.77
C LEU A 143 -26.57 7.33 9.98
N ILE A 144 -25.89 8.48 9.90
CA ILE A 144 -25.81 9.44 11.01
C ILE A 144 -26.19 10.84 10.51
N PRO A 145 -27.49 11.09 10.29
CA PRO A 145 -27.95 12.42 9.90
C PRO A 145 -27.69 13.41 11.05
N GLY A 146 -26.93 14.47 10.78
CA GLY A 146 -26.66 15.56 11.75
C GLY A 146 -25.20 15.77 12.13
N ILE A 147 -24.27 14.87 11.77
CA ILE A 147 -22.82 15.14 11.92
C ILE A 147 -22.31 15.88 10.70
N ASP A 148 -21.53 16.94 10.92
CA ASP A 148 -20.89 17.71 9.84
C ASP A 148 -19.71 16.93 9.22
N LEU A 149 -20.05 15.97 8.36
CA LEU A 149 -19.10 15.08 7.67
C LEU A 149 -18.50 15.75 6.41
N ARG A 150 -18.41 17.08 6.37
CA ARG A 150 -17.78 17.84 5.26
C ARG A 150 -16.36 17.39 4.98
N PHE A 151 -15.58 17.10 6.03
CA PHE A 151 -14.21 16.60 5.89
C PHE A 151 -14.18 15.23 5.17
N LEU A 152 -15.14 14.33 5.44
CA LEU A 152 -15.22 13.05 4.72
C LEU A 152 -15.54 13.23 3.23
N ARG A 153 -16.27 14.30 2.88
CA ARG A 153 -16.48 14.69 1.48
C ARG A 153 -15.17 15.10 0.82
N ALA A 154 -14.32 15.87 1.49
CA ALA A 154 -13.00 16.25 0.97
C ALA A 154 -12.07 15.03 0.79
N PHE A 155 -12.11 14.05 1.71
CA PHE A 155 -11.29 12.84 1.62
C PHE A 155 -11.86 11.76 0.67
N ARG A 156 -13.06 11.94 0.12
CA ARG A 156 -13.69 10.98 -0.81
C ARG A 156 -12.77 10.61 -1.98
N LEU A 157 -12.16 11.62 -2.61
CA LEU A 157 -11.23 11.41 -3.74
C LEU A 157 -10.00 10.62 -3.30
N VAL A 158 -9.43 10.97 -2.14
CA VAL A 158 -8.24 10.31 -1.58
C VAL A 158 -8.54 8.84 -1.28
N PHE A 159 -9.65 8.54 -0.59
CA PHE A 159 -10.00 7.16 -0.24
C PHE A 159 -10.29 6.29 -1.48
N ARG A 160 -10.90 6.85 -2.53
CA ARG A 160 -11.09 6.15 -3.81
C ARG A 160 -9.77 5.84 -4.51
N LEU A 161 -8.84 6.81 -4.51
CA LEU A 161 -7.51 6.64 -5.08
C LEU A 161 -6.70 5.55 -4.36
N LEU A 162 -6.81 5.45 -3.02
CA LEU A 162 -6.09 4.42 -2.25
C LEU A 162 -6.45 3.00 -2.67
N ARG A 163 -7.67 2.78 -3.21
CA ARG A 163 -8.12 1.47 -3.71
C ARG A 163 -7.25 0.93 -4.85
N PHE A 164 -6.63 1.83 -5.63
CA PHE A 164 -5.67 1.48 -6.68
C PHE A 164 -4.50 0.62 -6.17
N ILE A 165 -4.09 0.78 -4.91
CA ILE A 165 -2.99 0.02 -4.29
C ILE A 165 -3.25 -1.49 -4.33
N ARG A 166 -4.51 -1.92 -4.21
CA ARG A 166 -4.88 -3.34 -4.19
C ARG A 166 -4.69 -4.01 -5.56
N TYR A 167 -5.09 -3.33 -6.62
CA TYR A 167 -5.08 -3.88 -7.98
C TYR A 167 -3.73 -3.63 -8.68
N SER A 168 -2.94 -2.66 -8.20
CA SER A 168 -1.62 -2.38 -8.74
C SER A 168 -0.56 -3.29 -8.14
N HIS A 169 -0.09 -4.26 -8.93
CA HIS A 169 1.04 -5.12 -8.56
C HIS A 169 2.29 -4.28 -8.21
N THR A 170 2.58 -3.22 -8.96
CA THR A 170 3.74 -2.34 -8.74
C THR A 170 3.69 -1.64 -7.39
N LEU A 171 2.53 -1.11 -6.98
CA LEU A 171 2.39 -0.47 -5.67
C LEU A 171 2.49 -1.49 -4.53
N SER A 172 1.94 -2.70 -4.71
CA SER A 172 2.11 -3.76 -3.71
C SER A 172 3.58 -4.16 -3.51
N LEU A 173 4.38 -4.11 -4.58
CA LEU A 173 5.81 -4.33 -4.53
C LEU A 173 6.52 -3.17 -3.82
N LEU A 174 6.17 -1.92 -4.14
CA LEU A 174 6.68 -0.73 -3.46
C LEU A 174 6.42 -0.81 -1.95
N VAL A 175 5.19 -1.11 -1.53
CA VAL A 175 4.83 -1.26 -0.10
C VAL A 175 5.67 -2.36 0.55
N ARG A 176 5.92 -3.46 -0.16
CA ARG A 176 6.76 -4.54 0.35
C ARG A 176 8.21 -4.10 0.52
N VAL A 177 8.76 -3.35 -0.44
CA VAL A 177 10.11 -2.77 -0.38
C VAL A 177 10.24 -1.79 0.78
N VAL A 178 9.29 -0.85 0.93
CA VAL A 178 9.25 0.08 2.05
C VAL A 178 9.22 -0.67 3.39
N ARG A 179 8.44 -1.75 3.48
CA ARG A 179 8.33 -2.55 4.71
C ARG A 179 9.59 -3.36 5.00
N SER A 180 10.29 -3.85 3.99
CA SER A 180 11.57 -4.57 4.15
C SER A 180 12.69 -3.63 4.54
N GLU A 181 12.76 -2.45 3.91
CA GLU A 181 13.82 -1.45 4.13
C GLU A 181 13.45 -0.39 5.19
N ARG A 182 12.39 -0.63 5.99
CA ARG A 182 11.85 0.35 6.95
C ARG A 182 12.89 0.90 7.93
N ARG A 183 13.88 0.09 8.32
CA ARG A 183 14.92 0.50 9.28
C ARG A 183 15.83 1.55 8.65
N GLU A 184 16.21 1.35 7.39
CA GLU A 184 17.07 2.26 6.63
C GLU A 184 16.32 3.55 6.27
N ILE A 185 15.04 3.46 5.88
CA ILE A 185 14.18 4.61 5.62
C ILE A 185 13.97 5.45 6.89
N VAL A 186 13.71 4.82 8.04
CA VAL A 186 13.56 5.55 9.30
C VAL A 186 14.88 6.21 9.71
N ALA A 187 16.02 5.53 9.52
CA ALA A 187 17.33 6.12 9.78
C ALA A 187 17.60 7.34 8.90
N SER A 188 17.37 7.26 7.58
CA SER A 188 17.57 8.40 6.67
C SER A 188 16.61 9.56 6.98
N ALA A 189 15.35 9.26 7.29
CA ALA A 189 14.38 10.27 7.74
C ALA A 189 14.79 10.93 9.06
N SER A 190 15.39 10.20 10.00
CA SER A 190 15.87 10.78 11.26
C SER A 190 17.00 11.80 11.02
N VAL A 191 17.92 11.52 10.10
CA VAL A 191 18.98 12.45 9.70
C VAL A 191 18.39 13.69 9.04
N LEU A 192 17.37 13.53 8.18
CA LEU A 192 16.66 14.67 7.57
C LEU A 192 16.04 15.57 8.63
N ILE A 193 15.35 15.01 9.61
CA ILE A 193 14.68 15.77 10.68
C ILE A 193 15.70 16.52 11.54
N ILE A 194 16.82 15.87 11.91
CA ILE A 194 17.89 16.51 12.67
C ILE A 194 18.48 17.69 11.89
N LEU A 195 18.81 17.47 10.61
CA LEU A 195 19.37 18.54 9.79
C LEU A 195 18.36 19.66 9.54
N LEU A 196 17.07 19.34 9.35
CA LEU A 196 16.00 20.31 9.24
C LEU A 196 15.99 21.23 10.46
N VAL A 197 15.88 20.68 11.67
CA VAL A 197 15.84 21.47 12.91
C VAL A 197 17.11 22.30 13.08
N PHE A 198 18.28 21.72 12.81
CA PHE A 198 19.56 22.41 12.93
C PHE A 198 19.71 23.57 11.92
N ALA A 199 19.45 23.30 10.64
CA ALA A 199 19.53 24.29 9.57
C ALA A 199 18.54 25.44 9.80
N SER A 200 17.31 25.13 10.23
CA SER A 200 16.28 26.13 10.54
C SER A 200 16.67 27.03 11.70
N SER A 201 17.18 26.44 12.78
CA SER A 201 17.63 27.19 13.96
C SER A 201 18.78 28.11 13.60
N LEU A 202 19.79 27.59 12.88
CA LEU A 202 20.94 28.39 12.46
C LEU A 202 20.53 29.52 11.52
N MET A 203 19.65 29.24 10.56
CA MET A 203 19.17 30.27 9.62
C MET A 203 18.36 31.35 10.34
N TYR A 204 17.48 30.97 11.26
CA TYR A 204 16.74 31.92 12.09
C TYR A 204 17.69 32.86 12.84
N TYR A 205 18.68 32.34 13.57
CA TYR A 205 19.60 33.20 14.34
C TYR A 205 20.46 34.12 13.46
N VAL A 206 20.77 33.71 12.24
CA VAL A 206 21.60 34.50 11.31
C VAL A 206 20.78 35.57 10.58
N GLU A 207 19.56 35.25 10.14
CA GLU A 207 18.76 36.12 9.28
C GLU A 207 17.68 36.90 10.02
N HIS A 208 17.12 36.40 11.13
CA HIS A 208 16.06 37.09 11.87
C HIS A 208 16.40 38.55 12.23
N PRO A 209 17.62 38.90 12.68
CA PRO A 209 17.95 40.30 12.98
C PRO A 209 17.91 41.23 11.77
N HIS A 210 18.03 40.69 10.55
CA HIS A 210 18.07 41.45 9.29
C HIS A 210 16.77 41.34 8.48
N GLN A 211 16.00 40.28 8.70
CA GLN A 211 14.75 39.97 8.01
C GLN A 211 13.70 39.40 8.99
N PRO A 212 13.26 40.18 10.00
CA PRO A 212 12.34 39.68 11.03
C PRO A 212 10.97 39.31 10.48
N ASP A 213 10.52 39.93 9.38
CA ASP A 213 9.23 39.64 8.74
C ASP A 213 9.25 38.38 7.86
N VAL A 214 10.44 37.91 7.45
CA VAL A 214 10.62 36.72 6.62
C VAL A 214 10.96 35.52 7.51
N PHE A 215 12.01 35.65 8.32
CA PHE A 215 12.42 34.63 9.29
C PHE A 215 11.84 34.95 10.67
N THR A 216 10.51 34.94 10.78
CA THR A 216 9.76 35.35 11.99
C THR A 216 10.05 34.47 13.21
N ASP A 217 10.16 33.17 12.99
CA ASP A 217 10.30 32.14 14.03
C ASP A 217 10.96 30.88 13.45
N ILE A 218 11.39 29.97 14.33
CA ILE A 218 12.06 28.73 13.92
C ILE A 218 11.15 27.85 13.03
N PRO A 219 9.86 27.61 13.35
CA PRO A 219 8.94 26.91 12.43
C PRO A 219 8.86 27.54 11.03
N SER A 220 8.82 28.86 10.92
CA SER A 220 8.86 29.56 9.62
C SER A 220 10.20 29.32 8.90
N ALA A 221 11.33 29.31 9.61
CA ALA A 221 12.61 28.90 9.05
C ALA A 221 12.66 27.40 8.67
N MET A 222 11.85 26.53 9.30
CA MET A 222 11.71 25.12 8.91
C MET A 222 11.05 24.95 7.55
N TRP A 223 10.13 25.84 7.16
CA TRP A 223 9.60 25.84 5.80
C TRP A 223 10.72 26.08 4.79
N TRP A 224 11.53 27.13 4.99
CA TRP A 224 12.71 27.41 4.16
C TRP A 224 13.70 26.24 4.11
N ALA A 225 14.06 25.68 5.27
CA ALA A 225 15.00 24.57 5.35
C ALA A 225 14.45 23.32 4.65
N LEU A 226 13.15 23.03 4.78
CA LEU A 226 12.52 21.88 4.13
C LEU A 226 12.58 22.00 2.61
N ILE A 227 12.17 23.14 2.03
CA ILE A 227 12.19 23.34 0.57
C ILE A 227 13.62 23.40 0.02
N THR A 228 14.59 23.85 0.82
CA THR A 228 16.01 23.90 0.43
C THR A 228 16.63 22.50 0.47
N LEU A 229 16.41 21.75 1.56
CA LEU A 229 16.92 20.37 1.72
C LEU A 229 16.31 19.39 0.71
N THR A 230 15.06 19.62 0.30
CA THR A 230 14.37 18.83 -0.73
C THR A 230 14.60 19.34 -2.15
N THR A 231 15.50 20.32 -2.33
CA THR A 231 15.88 20.92 -3.61
C THR A 231 14.72 21.52 -4.40
N VAL A 232 13.62 21.91 -3.73
CA VAL A 232 12.46 22.57 -4.35
C VAL A 232 12.74 24.05 -4.55
N GLY A 233 13.10 24.76 -3.48
CA GLY A 233 13.53 26.17 -3.52
C GLY A 233 12.54 27.12 -4.20
N TYR A 234 11.33 27.29 -3.66
CA TYR A 234 10.32 28.22 -4.22
C TYR A 234 10.82 29.67 -4.35
N GLY A 235 11.77 30.09 -3.52
CA GLY A 235 12.36 31.43 -3.54
C GLY A 235 11.52 32.50 -2.83
N ASP A 236 10.47 32.08 -2.12
CA ASP A 236 9.65 32.91 -1.22
C ASP A 236 10.40 33.35 0.04
N MET A 237 11.36 32.53 0.51
CA MET A 237 12.25 32.85 1.61
C MET A 237 13.70 32.57 1.21
N TYR A 238 14.63 33.49 1.47
CA TYR A 238 16.06 33.28 1.20
C TYR A 238 16.95 34.18 2.08
N PRO A 239 18.16 33.73 2.43
CA PRO A 239 19.09 34.54 3.21
C PRO A 239 19.67 35.70 2.40
N ILE A 240 19.72 36.89 2.99
CA ILE A 240 20.35 38.06 2.36
C ILE A 240 21.74 38.34 2.92
N THR A 241 22.04 37.90 4.14
CA THR A 241 23.32 38.16 4.80
C THR A 241 24.43 37.28 4.22
N PRO A 242 25.71 37.72 4.28
CA PRO A 242 26.84 36.90 3.85
C PRO A 242 26.90 35.56 4.59
N TRP A 243 26.69 35.57 5.91
CA TRP A 243 26.69 34.37 6.74
C TRP A 243 25.51 33.45 6.41
N GLY A 244 24.32 33.99 6.20
CA GLY A 244 23.15 33.22 5.81
C GLY A 244 23.34 32.57 4.43
N LYS A 245 23.98 33.26 3.48
CA LYS A 245 24.33 32.68 2.18
C LYS A 245 25.33 31.53 2.29
N ILE A 246 26.33 31.65 3.17
CA ILE A 246 27.28 30.55 3.45
C ILE A 246 26.54 29.34 4.03
N VAL A 247 25.71 29.56 5.07
CA VAL A 247 24.90 28.50 5.69
C VAL A 247 23.95 27.87 4.66
N GLY A 248 23.23 28.68 3.90
CA GLY A 248 22.30 28.23 2.86
C GLY A 248 23.00 27.41 1.78
N SER A 249 24.21 27.79 1.38
CA SER A 249 25.01 27.03 0.40
C SER A 249 25.40 25.66 0.94
N ILE A 250 25.82 25.56 2.21
CA ILE A 250 26.14 24.29 2.86
C ILE A 250 24.88 23.41 2.96
N VAL A 251 23.76 23.98 3.41
CA VAL A 251 22.48 23.28 3.54
C VAL A 251 22.00 22.76 2.18
N ALA A 252 22.12 23.54 1.11
CA ALA A 252 21.75 23.11 -0.24
C ALA A 252 22.56 21.90 -0.72
N VAL A 253 23.88 21.90 -0.51
CA VAL A 253 24.75 20.76 -0.84
C VAL A 253 24.38 19.51 -0.02
N LEU A 254 24.14 19.67 1.28
CA LEU A 254 23.71 18.58 2.15
C LEU A 254 22.36 18.00 1.72
N GLY A 255 21.43 18.84 1.25
CA GLY A 255 20.12 18.44 0.75
C GLY A 255 20.18 17.41 -0.38
N ILE A 256 21.07 17.63 -1.36
CA ILE A 256 21.29 16.71 -2.49
C ILE A 256 21.68 15.31 -1.98
N GLY A 257 22.62 15.24 -1.04
CA GLY A 257 23.04 13.97 -0.44
C GLY A 257 21.92 13.28 0.34
N LEU A 258 21.08 14.07 1.02
CA LEU A 258 19.98 13.57 1.84
C LEU A 258 18.85 12.95 1.04
N VAL A 259 18.47 13.54 -0.10
CA VAL A 259 17.44 12.98 -1.00
C VAL A 259 17.96 11.74 -1.74
N ALA A 260 19.27 11.65 -1.98
CA ALA A 260 19.88 10.49 -2.62
C ALA A 260 19.78 9.21 -1.77
N LEU A 261 19.85 9.31 -0.43
CA LEU A 261 19.79 8.15 0.48
C LEU A 261 18.49 7.34 0.38
N PRO A 262 17.27 7.90 0.63
CA PRO A 262 16.03 7.13 0.52
C PRO A 262 15.80 6.62 -0.91
N THR A 263 16.23 7.39 -1.93
CA THR A 263 16.14 6.98 -3.34
C THR A 263 16.99 5.74 -3.61
N ALA A 264 18.23 5.70 -3.13
CA ALA A 264 19.13 4.56 -3.27
C ALA A 264 18.64 3.32 -2.50
N ILE A 265 18.16 3.51 -1.27
CA ILE A 265 17.58 2.44 -0.43
C ILE A 265 16.38 1.81 -1.15
N LEU A 266 15.45 2.63 -1.65
CA LEU A 266 14.29 2.11 -2.39
C LEU A 266 14.73 1.37 -3.65
N SER A 267 15.61 1.98 -4.47
CA SER A 267 16.11 1.37 -5.72
C SER A 267 16.74 0.00 -5.49
N THR A 268 17.64 -0.11 -4.51
CA THR A 268 18.27 -1.40 -4.15
C THR A 268 17.26 -2.41 -3.61
N GLY A 269 16.27 -1.98 -2.83
CA GLY A 269 15.16 -2.83 -2.38
C GLY A 269 14.29 -3.36 -3.53
N PHE A 270 14.00 -2.53 -4.53
CA PHE A 270 13.30 -2.94 -5.76
C PHE A 270 14.11 -4.01 -6.52
N LEU A 271 15.41 -3.77 -6.74
CA LEU A 271 16.30 -4.71 -7.42
C LEU A 271 16.37 -6.05 -6.67
N ARG A 272 16.48 -6.03 -5.34
CA ARG A 272 16.47 -7.25 -4.50
C ARG A 272 15.20 -8.07 -4.70
N GLN A 273 14.03 -7.44 -4.74
CA GLN A 273 12.76 -8.18 -4.93
C GLN A 273 12.59 -8.73 -6.34
N ILE A 274 13.07 -8.01 -7.36
CA ILE A 274 13.04 -8.52 -8.74
C ILE A 274 13.97 -9.72 -8.87
N GLN A 275 15.18 -9.65 -8.32
CA GLN A 275 16.15 -10.75 -8.36
C GLN A 275 15.67 -11.98 -7.57
N GLN A 276 14.98 -11.79 -6.45
CA GLN A 276 14.40 -12.90 -5.67
C GLN A 276 13.35 -13.69 -6.46
N LYS A 277 12.55 -13.02 -7.31
CA LYS A 277 11.60 -13.72 -8.19
C LYS A 277 12.28 -14.55 -9.29
N THR A 278 13.50 -14.17 -9.69
CA THR A 278 14.26 -14.86 -10.74
C THR A 278 15.10 -16.03 -10.20
N LYS A 279 15.43 -16.05 -8.89
CA LYS A 279 16.13 -17.16 -8.26
C LYS A 279 15.19 -18.37 -8.10
N ARG A 280 15.07 -19.19 -9.14
CA ARG A 280 14.50 -20.55 -9.05
C ARG A 280 15.37 -21.36 -8.08
N THR A 281 14.83 -21.74 -6.92
CA THR A 281 15.48 -22.70 -6.04
C THR A 281 15.46 -24.06 -6.74
N VAL A 282 16.65 -24.53 -7.13
CA VAL A 282 16.81 -25.86 -7.69
C VAL A 282 16.88 -26.83 -6.52
N HIS A 283 15.80 -27.58 -6.31
CA HIS A 283 15.74 -28.61 -5.30
C HIS A 283 16.37 -29.90 -5.85
N HIS A 284 17.07 -30.62 -4.97
CA HIS A 284 17.67 -31.91 -5.29
C HIS A 284 16.85 -32.98 -4.57
N CYS A 285 16.41 -33.99 -5.30
CA CYS A 285 15.75 -35.14 -4.69
C CYS A 285 16.79 -35.94 -3.87
N PRO A 286 16.59 -36.15 -2.55
CA PRO A 286 17.53 -36.91 -1.73
C PRO A 286 17.63 -38.40 -2.12
N GLN A 287 16.61 -38.92 -2.84
CA GLN A 287 16.54 -40.33 -3.24
C GLN A 287 17.26 -40.62 -4.57
N CYS A 288 17.22 -39.69 -5.53
CA CYS A 288 17.74 -39.92 -6.89
C CYS A 288 18.64 -38.81 -7.46
N GLY A 289 18.83 -37.70 -6.73
CA GLY A 289 19.67 -36.58 -7.17
C GLY A 289 19.08 -35.73 -8.31
N ALA A 290 17.86 -36.03 -8.78
CA ALA A 290 17.22 -35.26 -9.84
C ALA A 290 16.95 -33.81 -9.39
N ARG A 291 17.23 -32.87 -10.30
CA ARG A 291 16.97 -31.44 -10.11
C ARG A 291 15.53 -31.11 -10.53
N PHE A 292 14.79 -30.45 -9.66
CA PHE A 292 13.48 -29.90 -10.00
C PHE A 292 13.34 -28.47 -9.46
N THR A 293 12.63 -27.63 -10.22
CA THR A 293 12.33 -26.25 -9.87
C THR A 293 10.87 -26.16 -9.45
N GLU A 294 10.57 -25.51 -8.33
CA GLU A 294 9.19 -25.16 -8.00
C GLU A 294 8.65 -24.20 -9.06
N GLU A 295 7.60 -24.60 -9.77
CA GLU A 295 6.78 -23.73 -10.63
C GLU A 295 5.44 -23.40 -9.98
#